data_AF-A0A6L7A945-F1
#
_entry.id   AF-A0A6L7A945-F1
#
_cell.length_a   1.000
_cell.length_b   1.000
_cell.length_c   1.000
_cell.angle_alpha   90.00
_cell.angle_beta   90.00
_cell.angle_gamma   90.00
#
_symmetry.space_group_name_H-M   'P 1'
#
loop_
_entity.id
_entity.type
_entity.pdbx_description
1 polymer ?
#
loop_
_entity_poly.entity_id
_entity_poly.type
_entity_poly.pdbx_seq_one_letter_code
_entity_poly.pdbx_strand_id
1 'polypeptide(L)' 'MNAKRYSTEFKSSIVTLYNEERSANSLANEYHLAVQTVTGWVKKAQTIGTDVTGKPVTRAQFNAM' A
#
# COMPACT_ATOMS: atom_id res chain seq x y z
N MET A 1 -12.99 -18.84 5.43
CA MET A 1 -12.53 -17.93 4.36
C MET A 1 -12.20 -16.58 4.98
N ASN A 2 -10.94 -16.14 4.92
CA ASN A 2 -10.57 -14.82 5.42
C ASN A 2 -11.01 -13.79 4.37
N ALA A 3 -12.22 -13.25 4.51
CA ALA A 3 -12.72 -12.22 3.61
C ALA A 3 -11.74 -11.04 3.65
N LYS A 4 -11.22 -10.62 2.48
CA LYS A 4 -10.38 -9.43 2.41
C LYS A 4 -11.23 -8.24 2.82
N ARG A 5 -10.98 -7.73 4.03
CA ARG A 5 -11.72 -6.62 4.66
C ARG A 5 -11.78 -5.34 3.82
N TYR A 6 -10.82 -5.18 2.91
CA TYR A 6 -10.72 -4.03 2.01
C TYR A 6 -10.38 -4.49 0.60
N SER A 7 -11.03 -3.88 -0.39
CA SER A 7 -10.78 -4.14 -1.82
C SER A 7 -9.37 -3.72 -2.22
N THR A 8 -8.85 -4.31 -3.30
CA THR A 8 -7.53 -3.95 -3.84
C THR A 8 -7.50 -2.51 -4.34
N GLU A 9 -8.60 -2.06 -4.95
CA GLU A 9 -8.76 -0.69 -5.47
C GLU A 9 -8.69 0.34 -4.34
N PHE A 10 -9.40 0.10 -3.23
CA PHE A 10 -9.38 0.99 -2.08
C PHE A 10 -7.99 1.08 -1.43
N LYS A 11 -7.28 -0.06 -1.30
CA LYS A 11 -5.91 -0.04 -0.79
C LYS A 11 -4.98 0.77 -1.70
N SER A 12 -5.17 0.64 -3.01
CA SER A 12 -4.35 1.33 -4.00
C SER A 12 -4.59 2.83 -3.97
N SER A 13 -5.85 3.29 -3.84
CA SER A 13 -6.15 4.72 -3.74
C SER A 13 -5.50 5.36 -2.51
N ILE A 14 -5.52 4.69 -1.34
CA ILE A 14 -4.86 5.18 -0.12
C ILE A 14 -3.34 5.28 -0.29
N VAL A 15 -2.72 4.31 -0.98
CA VAL A 15 -1.28 4.37 -1.28
C VAL A 15 -0.96 5.51 -2.25
N THR A 16 -1.78 5.72 -3.28
CA THR A 16 -1.60 6.86 -4.21
C THR A 16 -1.68 8.19 -3.48
N LEU A 17 -2.70 8.38 -2.64
CA LEU A 17 -2.85 9.61 -1.83
C LEU A 17 -1.65 9.83 -0.90
N TYR A 18 -1.09 8.76 -0.32
CA TYR A 18 0.12 8.87 0.50
C TYR A 18 1.34 9.34 -0.31
N ASN A 19 1.46 8.90 -1.57
CA ASN A 19 2.53 9.35 -2.46
C ASN A 19 2.35 10.80 -2.92
N GLU A 20 1.13 11.36 -2.86
CA GLU A 20 0.83 12.79 -3.06
C GLU A 20 1.12 13.64 -1.80
N GLU A 21 2.13 13.26 -1.01
CA GLU A 21 2.60 13.94 0.21
C GLU A 21 1.58 13.98 1.38
N ARG A 22 0.50 13.19 1.32
CA ARG A 22 -0.42 13.05 2.46
C ARG A 22 0.20 12.16 3.53
N SER A 23 0.15 12.61 4.79
CA SER A 23 0.65 11.82 5.92
C SER A 23 -0.25 10.61 6.21
N ALA A 24 0.35 9.50 6.65
CA ALA A 24 -0.39 8.30 7.05
C ALA A 24 -1.42 8.59 8.16
N ASN A 25 -1.12 9.53 9.06
CA ASN A 25 -2.03 9.97 10.12
C ASN A 25 -3.26 10.70 9.57
N SER A 26 -3.07 11.59 8.58
CA SER A 26 -4.18 12.32 7.94
C SER A 26 -5.13 11.34 7.24
N LEU A 27 -4.58 10.42 6.44
CA LEU A 27 -5.36 9.40 5.74
C LEU A 27 -6.04 8.42 6.70
N ALA A 28 -5.36 8.01 7.76
CA ALA A 28 -5.95 7.15 8.79
C ALA A 28 -7.15 7.83 9.46
N ASN A 29 -7.04 9.12 9.78
CA ASN A 29 -8.14 9.87 10.40
C ASN A 29 -9.30 10.09 9.43
N GLU A 30 -9.03 10.45 8.18
CA GLU A 30 -10.05 10.72 7.15
C GLU A 30 -10.86 9.48 6.79
N TYR A 31 -10.20 8.33 6.65
CA TYR A 31 -10.84 7.09 6.24
C TYR A 31 -11.19 6.15 7.42
N HIS A 32 -11.07 6.65 8.66
CA HIS A 32 -11.32 5.89 9.89
C HIS A 32 -10.55 4.55 9.95
N LEU A 33 -9.28 4.59 9.55
CA LEU A 33 -8.37 3.47 9.57
C LEU A 33 -7.40 3.62 10.74
N ALA A 34 -6.86 2.49 11.22
CA ALA A 34 -5.69 2.55 12.09
C ALA A 34 -4.46 3.01 11.27
N VAL A 35 -3.61 3.86 11.85
CA VAL A 35 -2.38 4.34 11.20
C VAL A 35 -1.48 3.17 10.75
N GLN A 36 -1.44 2.09 11.54
CA GLN A 36 -0.73 0.85 11.19
C GLN A 36 -1.24 0.18 9.91
N THR A 37 -2.53 0.33 9.61
CA THR A 37 -3.15 -0.22 8.39
C THR A 37 -2.63 0.52 7.17
N VAL A 38 -2.63 1.85 7.21
CA VAL A 38 -2.13 2.72 6.13
C VAL A 38 -0.64 2.49 5.90
N THR A 39 0.16 2.57 6.96
CA THR A 39 1.62 2.33 6.87
C THR A 39 1.94 0.91 6.41
N GLY A 40 1.15 -0.09 6.80
CA GLY A 40 1.28 -1.46 6.31
C GLY A 40 1.02 -1.60 4.81
N TRP A 41 0.07 -0.85 4.25
CA TRP A 41 -0.19 -0.84 2.80
C TRP A 41 0.92 -0.14 2.04
N VAL A 42 1.36 1.03 2.51
CA VAL A 42 2.48 1.78 1.90
C VAL A 42 3.74 0.92 1.89
N LYS A 43 4.10 0.27 3.00
CA LYS A 43 5.29 -0.60 3.07
C LYS A 43 5.27 -1.77 2.10
N LYS A 44 4.07 -2.27 1.77
CA LYS A 44 3.87 -3.38 0.82
C LYS A 44 3.91 -2.90 -0.63
N ALA A 45 3.40 -1.70 -0.87
CA ALA A 45 3.44 -1.06 -2.18
C ALA A 45 4.80 -0.41 -2.50
N GLN A 46 5.66 -0.21 -1.49
CA GLN A 46 7.01 0.29 -1.68
C GLN A 46 7.77 -0.59 -2.70
N THR A 47 8.28 0.07 -3.73
CA THR A 47 9.19 -0.53 -4.71
C THR A 47 10.51 -0.87 -4.01
N ILE A 48 10.90 -2.14 -4.06
CA ILE A 48 12.15 -2.62 -3.44
C ILE A 48 13.24 -2.92 -4.45
N GLY A 49 12.93 -2.82 -5.74
CA GLY A 49 13.87 -3.00 -6.82
C GLY A 49 13.18 -2.93 -8.16
N THR A 50 13.95 -3.22 -9.21
CA THR A 50 13.47 -3.41 -10.57
C THR A 50 13.73 -4.85 -10.98
N ASP A 51 12.75 -5.46 -11.65
CA ASP A 51 12.86 -6.79 -12.25
C ASP A 51 13.89 -6.81 -13.39
N VAL A 52 14.27 -8.00 -13.86
CA VAL A 52 15.16 -8.21 -15.02
C VAL A 52 14.67 -7.50 -16.30
N THR A 53 13.38 -7.18 -16.37
CA THR A 53 12.74 -6.42 -17.46
C THR A 53 12.71 -4.89 -17.24
N GLY A 54 13.30 -4.38 -16.15
CA GLY A 54 13.31 -2.96 -15.78
C GLY A 54 12.02 -2.47 -15.13
N LYS A 55 11.04 -3.35 -14.86
CA LYS A 55 9.78 -2.98 -14.21
C LYS A 55 9.95 -2.86 -12.69
N PRO A 56 9.37 -1.86 -12.02
CA PRO A 56 9.44 -1.74 -10.56
C PRO A 56 8.73 -2.93 -9.88
N VAL A 57 9.45 -3.61 -8.99
CA VAL A 57 8.96 -4.72 -8.17
C VAL A 57 8.59 -4.18 -6.79
N THR A 58 7.33 -4.37 -6.42
CA THR A 58 6.83 -4.01 -5.10
C THR A 58 7.15 -5.09 -4.08
N ARG A 59 7.29 -4.73 -2.81
CA ARG A 59 7.53 -5.72 -1.73
C ARG A 59 6.43 -6.78 -1.64
N ALA A 60 5.19 -6.43 -1.97
CA ALA A 60 4.08 -7.38 -2.04
C ALA A 60 4.30 -8.46 -3.11
N GLN A 61 4.82 -8.09 -4.28
CA GLN A 61 5.11 -9.04 -5.36
C GLN A 61 6.29 -9.94 -5.00
N PHE A 62 7.36 -9.38 -4.44
CA PHE A 62 8.51 -10.17 -4.01
C PHE A 62 8.17 -11.20 -2.94
N ASN A 63 7.34 -10.83 -1.95
CA ASN A 63 6.89 -11.77 -0.91
C ASN A 63 5.92 -12.85 -1.41
N ALA A 64 5.41 -12.72 -2.63
CA ALA A 64 4.47 -13.67 -3.23
C ALA A 64 5.13 -14.61 -4.25
N MET A 65 6.42 -14.41 -4.53
CA MET A 65 7.28 -15.33 -5.28
C MET A 65 7.76 -16.46 -4.37
#